data_AF-A0A0A8B1S2-F1
#
_entry.id   AF-A0A0A8B1S2-F1
#
_cell.length_a   1.000
_cell.length_b   1.000
_cell.length_c   1.000
_cell.angle_alpha   90.00
_cell.angle_beta   90.00
_cell.angle_gamma   90.00
#
_symmetry.space_group_name_H-M   'P 1'
#
loop_
_entity.id
_entity.type
_entity.pdbx_description
1 polymer ?
#
loop_
_entity_poly.entity_id
_entity_poly.type
_entity_poly.pdbx_seq_one_letter_code
_entity_poly.pdbx_strand_id
1 'polypeptide(L)'
;MVGVAGKNPSPVASLQEFFEIMRAFKESATGGAYGNCYLMPNRVEPLVIEGALSFAADETTLIFFERRDGFTQIHFLRKEAAYSEVPDKAALDMLAEPREEPLMAEIPFSAKSTGENIPGAARASVDFLERCGFSIIRISRRLSLRPTVRNNQPGESENGRGFDASSLIEIASVSDAASISRMLEKGFDPFCDYIPTDRELRDILSSGRVYCIRDASESPVAFLHWSRSGAASELKHLYVEDSARGCGYARMLVRRYLENLPLDVKTRFLWVNDANEPALALYDDLGYRFDGRRAVELTKGI
;
A
#
# COMPACT_ATOMS: atom_id res chain seq x y z
N MET A 1 26.13 21.07 -12.65
CA MET A 1 24.74 21.52 -12.53
C MET A 1 23.89 20.44 -13.18
N VAL A 2 23.29 19.56 -12.39
CA VAL A 2 22.25 18.66 -12.89
C VAL A 2 21.07 19.59 -13.23
N GLY A 3 20.68 19.61 -14.51
CA GLY A 3 19.70 20.56 -15.03
C GLY A 3 18.39 20.47 -14.27
N VAL A 4 17.79 21.63 -13.97
CA VAL A 4 16.40 21.71 -13.52
C VAL A 4 15.56 21.12 -14.65
N ALA A 5 15.03 19.90 -14.47
CA ALA A 5 14.12 19.30 -15.43
C ALA A 5 12.90 20.22 -15.53
N GLY A 6 12.65 20.79 -16.71
CA GLY A 6 11.51 21.70 -16.92
C GLY A 6 10.16 21.04 -16.65
N LYS A 7 9.07 21.69 -17.05
CA LYS A 7 7.68 21.22 -16.84
C LYS A 7 7.41 19.76 -17.26
N ASN A 8 8.20 19.22 -18.20
CA ASN A 8 8.04 17.87 -18.72
C ASN A 8 8.89 16.86 -17.94
N PRO A 9 8.31 15.72 -17.53
CA PRO A 9 9.06 14.67 -16.84
C PRO A 9 10.22 14.13 -17.70
N SER A 10 11.41 14.04 -17.10
CA SER A 10 12.59 13.38 -17.67
C SER A 10 12.74 11.98 -17.08
N PRO A 11 13.10 10.94 -17.87
CA PRO A 11 13.38 9.61 -17.32
C PRO A 11 14.50 9.65 -16.28
N VAL A 12 14.40 8.80 -15.25
CA VAL A 12 15.52 8.53 -14.33
C VAL A 12 16.34 7.38 -14.92
N ALA A 13 17.59 7.62 -15.28
CA ALA A 13 18.45 6.71 -16.01
C ALA A 13 19.20 5.71 -15.11
N SER A 14 19.37 6.00 -13.81
CA SER A 14 20.03 5.07 -12.88
C SER A 14 19.61 5.31 -11.43
N LEU A 15 19.83 4.29 -10.58
CA LEU A 15 19.70 4.43 -9.12
C LEU A 15 20.62 5.54 -8.57
N GLN A 16 21.82 5.69 -9.14
CA GLN A 16 22.76 6.75 -8.76
C GLN A 16 22.20 8.14 -9.08
N GLU A 17 21.62 8.32 -10.27
CA GLU A 17 20.99 9.58 -10.68
C GLU A 17 19.81 9.94 -9.77
N PHE A 18 18.95 8.97 -9.42
CA PHE A 18 17.87 9.18 -8.46
C PHE A 18 18.37 9.83 -7.15
N PHE A 19 19.45 9.28 -6.58
CA PHE A 19 20.04 9.82 -5.36
C PHE A 19 20.66 11.20 -5.55
N GLU A 20 21.27 11.46 -6.71
CA GLU A 20 21.85 12.77 -7.03
C GLU A 20 20.77 13.85 -7.14
N ILE A 21 19.65 13.55 -7.79
CA ILE A 21 18.48 14.44 -7.88
C ILE A 21 17.93 14.73 -6.48
N MET A 22 17.70 13.68 -5.68
CA MET A 22 17.19 13.80 -4.31
C MET A 22 18.12 14.61 -3.40
N ARG A 23 19.44 14.36 -3.48
CA ARG A 23 20.45 15.08 -2.71
C ARG A 23 20.50 16.55 -3.11
N ALA A 24 20.60 16.84 -4.41
CA ALA A 24 20.68 18.21 -4.92
C ALA A 24 19.44 19.04 -4.51
N PHE A 25 18.25 18.45 -4.62
CA PHE A 25 17.03 19.14 -4.21
C PHE A 25 17.00 19.44 -2.70
N LYS A 26 17.33 18.45 -1.85
CA LYS A 26 17.37 18.60 -0.39
C LYS A 26 18.43 19.60 0.07
N GLU A 27 19.61 19.60 -0.53
CA GLU A 27 20.68 20.58 -0.22
C GLU A 27 20.26 22.02 -0.54
N SER A 28 19.37 22.22 -1.51
CA SER A 28 18.83 23.53 -1.86
C SER A 28 17.68 24.01 -0.94
N ALA A 29 17.22 23.18 -0.01
CA ALA A 29 16.03 23.44 0.81
C ALA A 29 16.41 24.00 2.20
N THR A 30 16.63 25.31 2.29
CA THR A 30 16.83 25.99 3.58
C THR A 30 15.58 25.82 4.45
N GLY A 31 15.69 25.13 5.58
CA GLY A 31 14.55 24.77 6.45
C GLY A 31 14.03 23.35 6.27
N GLY A 32 14.43 22.65 5.20
CA GLY A 32 14.05 21.27 4.92
C GLY A 32 13.03 21.13 3.79
N ALA A 33 12.85 19.89 3.36
CA ALA A 33 11.86 19.51 2.35
C ALA A 33 11.16 18.22 2.78
N TYR A 34 9.84 18.20 2.62
CA TYR A 34 9.00 17.06 2.95
C TYR A 34 7.86 16.91 1.95
N GLY A 35 7.27 15.73 1.94
CA GLY A 35 6.21 15.31 1.03
C GLY A 35 6.01 13.81 1.21
N ASN A 36 5.61 13.11 0.17
CA ASN A 36 5.40 11.66 0.21
C ASN A 36 6.48 10.83 -0.48
N CYS A 37 7.65 11.39 -0.80
CA CYS A 37 8.71 10.60 -1.43
C CYS A 37 9.37 9.61 -0.45
N TYR A 38 8.82 8.40 -0.37
CA TYR A 38 9.33 7.26 0.40
C TYR A 38 9.97 6.16 -0.46
N LEU A 39 10.27 6.44 -1.74
CA LEU A 39 10.94 5.51 -2.65
C LEU A 39 12.28 5.06 -2.08
N MET A 40 12.35 3.76 -1.78
CA MET A 40 13.54 3.08 -1.26
C MET A 40 14.36 2.45 -2.41
N PRO A 41 15.66 2.17 -2.22
CA PRO A 41 16.54 1.76 -3.32
C PRO A 41 16.07 0.48 -4.03
N ASN A 42 15.58 -0.49 -3.24
CA ASN A 42 15.02 -1.74 -3.73
C ASN A 42 13.70 -1.59 -4.51
N ARG A 43 13.06 -0.40 -4.43
CA ARG A 43 11.91 -0.04 -5.26
C ARG A 43 12.33 0.78 -6.47
N VAL A 44 13.30 1.68 -6.33
CA VAL A 44 13.79 2.52 -7.42
C VAL A 44 14.49 1.70 -8.51
N GLU A 45 15.34 0.75 -8.13
CA GLU A 45 16.13 -0.03 -9.07
C GLU A 45 15.30 -0.75 -10.16
N PRO A 46 14.25 -1.54 -9.83
CA PRO A 46 13.42 -2.16 -10.87
C PRO A 46 12.67 -1.12 -11.73
N LEU A 47 12.17 -0.03 -11.13
CA LEU A 47 11.44 1.00 -11.87
C LEU A 47 12.32 1.71 -12.90
N VAL A 48 13.60 1.92 -12.59
CA VAL A 48 14.57 2.48 -13.52
C VAL A 48 14.88 1.49 -14.64
N ILE A 49 15.11 0.22 -14.31
CA ILE A 49 15.37 -0.85 -15.30
C ILE A 49 14.20 -0.98 -16.29
N GLU A 50 12.97 -0.84 -15.80
CA GLU A 50 11.74 -0.96 -16.60
C GLU A 50 11.36 0.35 -17.34
N GLY A 51 12.10 1.44 -17.12
CA GLY A 51 11.75 2.75 -17.68
C GLY A 51 10.39 3.26 -17.17
N ALA A 52 10.03 2.90 -15.94
CA ALA A 52 8.78 3.26 -15.28
C ALA A 52 8.92 4.48 -14.35
N LEU A 53 10.13 5.01 -14.15
CA LEU A 53 10.39 6.17 -13.29
C LEU A 53 10.86 7.38 -14.11
N SER A 54 10.17 8.51 -13.93
CA SER A 54 10.58 9.82 -14.44
C SER A 54 10.45 10.89 -13.36
N PHE A 55 10.99 12.08 -13.59
CA PHE A 55 10.94 13.19 -12.62
C PHE A 55 10.80 14.56 -13.29
N ALA A 56 10.19 15.50 -12.59
CA ALA A 56 10.19 16.93 -12.91
C ALA A 56 10.50 17.73 -11.65
N ALA A 57 11.14 18.89 -11.79
CA ALA A 57 11.49 19.72 -10.63
C ALA A 57 11.47 21.21 -10.96
N ASP A 58 11.14 22.03 -9.97
CA ASP A 58 11.35 23.47 -9.99
C ASP A 58 12.12 23.90 -8.74
N GLU A 59 12.12 25.20 -8.44
CA GLU A 59 12.81 25.75 -7.28
C GLU A 59 12.21 25.30 -5.93
N THR A 60 10.95 24.87 -5.89
CA THR A 60 10.21 24.58 -4.66
C THR A 60 9.81 23.12 -4.52
N THR A 61 9.74 22.37 -5.62
CA THR A 61 9.11 21.05 -5.71
C THR A 61 9.89 20.11 -6.62
N LEU A 62 10.07 18.88 -6.19
CA LEU A 62 10.56 17.75 -6.96
C LEU A 62 9.48 16.69 -6.96
N ILE A 63 9.09 16.19 -8.14
CA ILE A 63 8.08 15.14 -8.32
C ILE A 63 8.71 14.00 -9.12
N PHE A 64 8.61 12.78 -8.60
CA PHE A 64 8.81 11.56 -9.35
C PHE A 64 7.46 10.99 -9.78
N PHE A 65 7.42 10.52 -11.02
CA PHE A 65 6.27 9.88 -11.65
C PHE A 65 6.63 8.41 -11.86
N GLU A 66 5.96 7.54 -11.11
CA GLU A 66 6.03 6.09 -11.23
C GLU A 66 4.85 5.62 -12.07
N ARG A 67 5.13 5.12 -13.27
CA ARG A 67 4.12 4.55 -14.15
C ARG A 67 3.66 3.19 -13.61
N ARG A 68 2.35 3.03 -13.46
CA ARG A 68 1.66 1.79 -13.07
C ARG A 68 0.69 1.41 -14.18
N ASP A 69 0.12 0.21 -14.11
CA ASP A 69 -0.93 -0.18 -15.05
C ASP A 69 -2.18 0.68 -14.81
N GLY A 70 -2.47 1.58 -15.76
CA GLY A 70 -3.68 2.40 -15.76
C GLY A 70 -3.63 3.69 -14.94
N PHE A 71 -2.50 4.02 -14.30
CA PHE A 71 -2.31 5.28 -13.58
C PHE A 71 -0.84 5.62 -13.35
N THR A 72 -0.57 6.86 -12.96
CA THR A 72 0.76 7.31 -12.54
C THR A 72 0.76 7.66 -11.05
N GLN A 73 1.57 6.95 -10.26
CA GLN A 73 1.79 7.27 -8.85
C GLN A 73 2.83 8.40 -8.72
N ILE A 74 2.50 9.44 -7.96
CA ILE A 74 3.40 10.57 -7.72
C ILE A 74 4.04 10.50 -6.35
N HIS A 75 5.35 10.74 -6.33
CA HIS A 75 6.18 10.84 -5.13
C HIS A 75 6.89 12.18 -5.15
N PHE A 76 6.62 13.05 -4.19
CA PHE A 76 7.16 14.41 -4.22
C PHE A 76 7.88 14.81 -2.94
N LEU A 77 8.75 15.80 -3.10
CA LEU A 77 9.32 16.60 -2.03
C LEU A 77 9.06 18.06 -2.35
N ARG A 78 8.61 18.81 -1.35
CA ARG A 78 8.42 20.26 -1.44
C ARG A 78 9.14 20.94 -0.30
N LYS A 79 9.78 22.08 -0.59
CA LYS A 79 10.46 22.90 0.42
C LYS A 79 9.44 23.42 1.43
N GLU A 80 9.80 23.41 2.72
CA GLU A 80 8.87 23.77 3.81
C GLU A 80 8.25 25.16 3.63
N ALA A 81 9.07 26.15 3.29
CA ALA A 81 8.61 27.53 3.08
C ALA A 81 7.56 27.68 1.96
N ALA A 82 7.56 26.76 0.98
CA ALA A 82 6.68 26.83 -0.17
C ALA A 82 5.26 26.30 0.12
N TYR A 83 5.01 25.73 1.30
CA TYR A 83 3.65 25.27 1.67
C TYR A 83 2.71 26.41 2.05
N SER A 84 3.24 27.54 2.53
CA SER A 84 2.47 28.73 2.90
C SER A 84 2.21 29.69 1.72
N GLU A 85 2.81 29.45 0.56
CA GLU A 85 2.69 30.32 -0.61
C GLU A 85 1.47 29.94 -1.48
N VAL A 86 0.73 30.94 -1.96
CA VAL A 86 -0.35 30.79 -2.94
C VAL A 86 -0.12 31.79 -4.08
N PRO A 87 -0.15 31.39 -5.38
CA PRO A 87 -0.17 30.05 -5.98
C PRO A 87 1.15 29.66 -6.66
N ASP A 88 1.56 28.40 -6.50
CA ASP A 88 2.73 27.84 -7.20
C ASP A 88 2.35 27.30 -8.57
N LYS A 89 2.31 28.21 -9.55
CA LYS A 89 1.99 27.89 -10.93
C LYS A 89 2.92 26.84 -11.54
N ALA A 90 4.19 26.77 -11.13
CA ALA A 90 5.15 25.84 -11.70
C ALA A 90 4.85 24.39 -11.27
N ALA A 91 4.59 24.16 -9.98
CA ALA A 91 4.16 22.86 -9.48
C ALA A 91 2.79 22.44 -10.06
N LEU A 92 1.87 23.40 -10.20
CA LEU A 92 0.60 23.17 -10.90
C LEU A 92 0.81 22.75 -12.35
N ASP A 93 1.72 23.41 -13.06
CA ASP A 93 2.03 23.09 -14.46
C ASP A 93 2.65 21.69 -14.63
N MET A 94 3.47 21.22 -13.67
CA MET A 94 4.00 19.83 -13.69
C MET A 94 2.92 18.77 -13.49
N LEU A 95 1.90 19.11 -12.69
CA LEU A 95 0.75 18.25 -12.38
C LEU A 95 -0.45 18.55 -13.30
N ALA A 96 -0.34 19.47 -14.26
CA ALA A 96 -1.44 19.93 -15.10
C ALA A 96 -1.79 18.94 -16.22
N GLU A 97 -3.02 19.09 -16.69
CA GLU A 97 -3.72 18.26 -17.68
C GLU A 97 -3.52 18.75 -19.14
N PRO A 98 -3.75 17.87 -20.15
CA PRO A 98 -4.25 16.50 -20.01
C PRO A 98 -3.13 15.48 -19.96
N ARG A 99 -3.19 14.58 -18.97
CA ARG A 99 -2.45 13.32 -19.01
C ARG A 99 -3.43 12.22 -19.41
N GLU A 100 -2.96 11.23 -20.17
CA GLU A 100 -3.82 10.11 -20.59
C GLU A 100 -4.25 9.21 -19.43
N GLU A 101 -3.49 9.24 -18.33
CA GLU A 101 -3.68 8.40 -17.15
C GLU A 101 -3.94 9.24 -15.89
N PRO A 102 -4.82 8.79 -14.97
CA PRO A 102 -5.02 9.42 -13.67
C PRO A 102 -3.73 9.49 -12.85
N LEU A 103 -3.62 10.51 -12.00
CA LEU A 103 -2.54 10.62 -11.02
C LEU A 103 -3.01 10.12 -9.66
N MET A 104 -2.13 9.44 -8.93
CA MET A 104 -2.37 8.98 -7.56
C MET A 104 -1.27 9.49 -6.62
N ALA A 105 -1.64 9.97 -5.43
CA ALA A 105 -0.71 10.26 -4.35
C ALA A 105 -1.16 9.60 -3.03
N GLU A 106 -0.19 9.04 -2.29
CA GLU A 106 -0.39 8.55 -0.93
C GLU A 106 0.39 9.44 0.05
N ILE A 107 -0.26 9.98 1.09
CA ILE A 107 0.37 10.76 2.16
C ILE A 107 0.34 9.95 3.46
N PRO A 108 1.40 9.21 3.81
CA PRO A 108 1.48 8.52 5.09
C PRO A 108 1.71 9.51 6.24
N PHE A 109 1.07 9.27 7.38
CA PHE A 109 1.23 10.09 8.59
C PHE A 109 1.08 9.27 9.87
N SER A 110 1.68 9.78 10.94
CA SER A 110 1.49 9.24 12.28
C SER A 110 0.27 9.88 12.93
N ALA A 111 -0.56 9.07 13.59
CA ALA A 111 -1.71 9.52 14.36
C ALA A 111 -1.77 8.80 15.72
N LYS A 112 -2.20 9.50 16.76
CA LYS A 112 -2.40 8.99 18.12
C LYS A 112 -3.68 8.16 18.23
N SER A 113 -4.69 8.44 17.42
CA SER A 113 -5.95 7.71 17.38
C SER A 113 -6.52 7.66 15.97
N THR A 114 -7.50 6.79 15.77
CA THR A 114 -8.18 6.56 14.48
C THR A 114 -9.04 7.75 14.03
N GLY A 115 -9.45 8.61 14.95
CA GLY A 115 -10.26 9.80 14.68
C GLY A 115 -9.47 11.11 14.62
N GLU A 116 -8.13 11.08 14.75
CA GLU A 116 -7.33 12.29 14.69
C GLU A 116 -7.34 12.90 13.28
N ASN A 117 -7.42 14.22 13.21
CA ASN A 117 -7.25 14.96 11.97
C ASN A 117 -5.84 14.75 11.40
N ILE A 118 -5.68 14.91 10.08
CA ILE A 118 -4.37 14.85 9.42
C ILE A 118 -3.49 15.96 10.03
N PRO A 119 -2.32 15.65 10.61
CA PRO A 119 -1.53 16.63 11.36
C PRO A 119 -0.46 17.32 10.50
N GLY A 120 -0.14 18.58 10.86
CA GLY A 120 1.08 19.29 10.45
C GLY A 120 1.46 19.16 8.97
N ALA A 121 2.67 18.68 8.71
CA ALA A 121 3.25 18.50 7.38
C ALA A 121 2.39 17.62 6.44
N ALA A 122 1.71 16.61 6.99
CA ALA A 122 0.82 15.76 6.20
C ALA A 122 -0.41 16.54 5.71
N ARG A 123 -0.98 17.41 6.56
CA ARG A 123 -2.09 18.28 6.15
C ARG A 123 -1.65 19.27 5.08
N ALA A 124 -0.47 19.87 5.25
CA ALA A 124 0.09 20.78 4.25
C ALA A 124 0.30 20.09 2.88
N SER A 125 0.73 18.82 2.89
CA SER A 125 0.86 17.98 1.69
C SER A 125 -0.49 17.72 1.02
N VAL A 126 -1.51 17.39 1.80
CA VAL A 126 -2.88 17.20 1.31
C VAL A 126 -3.45 18.51 0.75
N ASP A 127 -3.32 19.62 1.47
CA ASP A 127 -3.77 20.95 1.00
C ASP A 127 -3.10 21.33 -0.33
N PHE A 128 -1.80 21.06 -0.47
CA PHE A 128 -1.06 21.29 -1.70
C PHE A 128 -1.63 20.47 -2.86
N LEU A 129 -1.86 19.17 -2.65
CA LEU A 129 -2.43 18.30 -3.68
C LEU A 129 -3.86 18.68 -4.04
N GLU A 130 -4.70 19.04 -3.07
CA GLU A 130 -6.06 19.54 -3.31
C GLU A 130 -6.05 20.82 -4.16
N ARG A 131 -5.13 21.76 -3.89
CA ARG A 131 -4.91 22.92 -4.76
C ARG A 131 -4.47 22.55 -6.17
N CYS A 132 -3.79 21.41 -6.32
CA CYS A 132 -3.41 20.85 -7.62
C CYS A 132 -4.53 20.07 -8.32
N GLY A 133 -5.73 20.01 -7.72
CA GLY A 133 -6.91 19.33 -8.26
C GLY A 133 -7.03 17.86 -7.88
N PHE A 134 -6.26 17.39 -6.89
CA PHE A 134 -6.47 16.06 -6.32
C PHE A 134 -7.67 16.05 -5.39
N SER A 135 -8.36 14.93 -5.32
CA SER A 135 -9.44 14.66 -4.35
C SER A 135 -9.07 13.47 -3.48
N ILE A 136 -9.38 13.54 -2.19
CA ILE A 136 -9.23 12.40 -1.28
C ILE A 136 -10.26 11.34 -1.66
N ILE A 137 -9.79 10.12 -1.91
CA ILE A 137 -10.66 8.98 -2.22
C ILE A 137 -10.74 7.97 -1.08
N ARG A 138 -9.67 7.87 -0.27
CA ARG A 138 -9.60 6.90 0.82
C ARG A 138 -8.68 7.38 1.93
N ILE A 139 -8.99 6.95 3.15
CA ILE A 139 -8.07 7.03 4.28
C ILE A 139 -7.92 5.62 4.85
N SER A 140 -6.69 5.16 4.94
CA SER A 140 -6.34 3.84 5.45
C SER A 140 -5.63 3.95 6.79
N ARG A 141 -5.81 2.96 7.66
CA ARG A 141 -5.06 2.79 8.91
C ARG A 141 -4.28 1.49 8.90
N ARG A 142 -3.13 1.51 9.56
CA ARG A 142 -2.33 0.32 9.78
C ARG A 142 -2.69 -0.32 11.10
N LEU A 143 -3.04 -1.59 11.05
CA LEU A 143 -3.20 -2.43 12.22
C LEU A 143 -1.98 -3.32 12.38
N SER A 144 -1.55 -3.50 13.61
CA SER A 144 -0.46 -4.42 13.94
C SER A 144 -0.89 -5.37 15.05
N LEU A 145 -0.39 -6.60 14.97
CA LEU A 145 -0.43 -7.56 16.04
C LEU A 145 0.96 -7.57 16.69
N ARG A 146 1.06 -7.04 17.91
CA ARG A 146 2.28 -7.17 18.71
C ARG A 146 2.42 -8.62 19.17
N PRO A 147 3.65 -9.14 19.35
CA PRO A 147 3.83 -10.39 20.05
C PRO A 147 3.20 -10.23 21.43
N THR A 148 2.08 -10.90 21.68
CA THR A 148 1.64 -11.11 23.05
C THR A 148 2.78 -11.88 23.72
N VAL A 149 3.21 -11.40 24.89
CA VAL A 149 3.93 -12.29 25.84
C VAL A 149 3.12 -13.59 25.83
N ARG A 150 3.76 -14.73 25.54
CA ARG A 150 3.12 -16.04 25.57
C ARG A 150 2.41 -16.18 26.92
N ASN A 151 1.14 -15.82 26.98
CA ASN A 151 0.27 -16.22 28.07
C ASN A 151 -0.10 -17.66 27.74
N ASN A 152 0.24 -18.52 28.69
CA ASN A 152 0.05 -19.96 28.68
C ASN A 152 -1.30 -20.36 28.07
N GLN A 153 -1.21 -21.31 27.14
CA GLN A 153 -2.25 -22.24 26.65
C GLN A 153 -3.59 -21.62 26.16
N PRO A 154 -4.11 -22.06 25.01
CA PRO A 154 -5.49 -21.76 24.66
C PRO A 154 -6.40 -22.46 25.67
N GLY A 155 -7.18 -21.66 26.41
CA GLY A 155 -8.37 -22.16 27.09
C GLY A 155 -9.31 -22.71 26.03
N GLU A 156 -9.58 -24.02 26.13
CA GLU A 156 -10.70 -24.66 25.47
C GLU A 156 -12.01 -24.00 25.92
N SER A 157 -12.71 -23.35 24.99
CA SER A 157 -14.14 -23.58 24.72
C SER A 157 -14.68 -22.48 23.82
N GLU A 158 -15.03 -22.85 22.59
CA GLU A 158 -16.33 -22.47 22.04
C GLU A 158 -17.03 -23.73 21.55
N ASN A 159 -18.18 -23.98 22.14
CA ASN A 159 -19.09 -25.06 21.80
C ASN A 159 -19.56 -24.93 20.34
N GLY A 160 -19.35 -25.95 19.53
CA GLY A 160 -20.05 -26.09 18.24
C GLY A 160 -19.30 -26.90 17.20
N ARG A 161 -19.62 -28.19 17.09
CA ARG A 161 -19.33 -29.13 15.98
C ARG A 161 -17.97 -28.92 15.28
N GLY A 162 -16.98 -29.69 15.73
CA GLY A 162 -15.68 -29.80 15.07
C GLY A 162 -15.80 -30.31 13.64
N PHE A 163 -15.81 -29.37 12.69
CA PHE A 163 -15.10 -29.54 11.44
C PHE A 163 -13.62 -29.28 11.75
N ASP A 164 -12.72 -30.15 11.31
CA ASP A 164 -11.29 -29.82 11.30
C ASP A 164 -11.07 -28.71 10.26
N ALA A 165 -11.33 -27.48 10.67
CA ALA A 165 -11.27 -26.28 9.85
C ALA A 165 -9.87 -26.06 9.24
N SER A 166 -8.84 -26.71 9.79
CA SER A 166 -7.50 -26.67 9.21
C SER A 166 -7.43 -27.41 7.87
N SER A 167 -8.19 -28.49 7.69
CA SER A 167 -8.19 -29.33 6.48
C SER A 167 -8.75 -28.62 5.23
N LEU A 168 -9.53 -27.56 5.40
CA LEU A 168 -10.13 -26.80 4.29
C LEU A 168 -9.18 -25.76 3.65
N ILE A 169 -8.06 -25.47 4.30
CA ILE A 169 -7.13 -24.43 3.84
C ILE A 169 -5.96 -25.08 3.12
N GLU A 170 -5.80 -24.68 1.86
CA GLU A 170 -4.73 -25.12 0.98
C GLU A 170 -3.75 -23.99 0.66
N ILE A 171 -2.56 -24.35 0.17
CA ILE A 171 -1.64 -23.40 -0.45
C ILE A 171 -2.04 -23.28 -1.92
N ALA A 172 -2.35 -22.07 -2.37
CA ALA A 172 -2.67 -21.82 -3.77
C ALA A 172 -1.42 -22.04 -4.63
N SER A 173 -1.62 -22.56 -5.83
CA SER A 173 -0.54 -22.85 -6.78
C SER A 173 -0.63 -21.94 -8.01
N VAL A 174 0.35 -22.03 -8.91
CA VAL A 174 0.37 -21.25 -10.15
C VAL A 174 -0.86 -21.52 -11.03
N SER A 175 -1.50 -22.70 -10.94
CA SER A 175 -2.75 -22.97 -11.67
C SER A 175 -3.92 -22.11 -11.20
N ASP A 176 -3.85 -21.53 -10.00
CA ASP A 176 -4.90 -20.68 -9.43
C ASP A 176 -4.76 -19.21 -9.87
N ALA A 177 -3.72 -18.86 -10.63
CA ALA A 177 -3.40 -17.47 -10.98
C ALA A 177 -4.56 -16.71 -11.61
N ALA A 178 -5.28 -17.33 -12.56
CA ALA A 178 -6.41 -16.69 -13.22
C ALA A 178 -7.58 -16.41 -12.25
N SER A 179 -7.90 -17.38 -11.38
CA SER A 179 -8.96 -17.22 -10.38
C SER A 179 -8.61 -16.14 -9.35
N ILE A 180 -7.38 -16.13 -8.87
CA ILE A 180 -6.91 -15.15 -7.88
C ILE A 180 -6.79 -13.76 -8.48
N SER A 181 -6.31 -13.63 -9.73
CA SER A 181 -6.29 -12.36 -10.47
C SER A 181 -7.70 -11.77 -10.58
N ARG A 182 -8.70 -12.57 -10.98
CA ARG A 182 -10.11 -12.14 -11.00
C ARG A 182 -10.61 -11.69 -9.63
N MET A 183 -10.25 -12.41 -8.56
CA MET A 183 -10.65 -12.05 -7.19
C MET A 183 -9.96 -10.76 -6.72
N LEU A 184 -8.72 -10.52 -7.15
CA LEU A 184 -8.01 -9.26 -6.90
C LEU A 184 -8.70 -8.10 -7.59
N GLU A 185 -8.98 -8.21 -8.89
CA GLU A 185 -9.68 -7.20 -9.69
C GLU A 185 -11.08 -6.88 -9.14
N LYS A 186 -11.80 -7.90 -8.64
CA LYS A 186 -13.13 -7.73 -8.07
C LYS A 186 -13.09 -7.11 -6.67
N GLY A 187 -12.05 -7.39 -5.89
CA GLY A 187 -12.02 -7.14 -4.45
C GLY A 187 -11.23 -5.92 -3.99
N PHE A 188 -10.36 -5.39 -4.84
CA PHE A 188 -9.38 -4.39 -4.47
C PHE A 188 -9.39 -3.24 -5.49
N ASP A 189 -9.10 -2.05 -5.00
CA ASP A 189 -9.07 -0.84 -5.81
C ASP A 189 -7.69 -0.70 -6.48
N PRO A 190 -7.60 -0.69 -7.81
CA PRO A 190 -6.30 -0.64 -8.51
C PRO A 190 -5.48 0.63 -8.22
N PHE A 191 -6.11 1.74 -7.80
CA PHE A 191 -5.40 2.97 -7.47
C PHE A 191 -4.81 2.95 -6.07
N CYS A 192 -5.43 2.21 -5.16
CA CYS A 192 -5.20 2.32 -3.73
C CYS A 192 -4.62 1.04 -3.10
N ASP A 193 -4.82 -0.10 -3.75
CA ASP A 193 -4.36 -1.40 -3.28
C ASP A 193 -3.23 -1.93 -4.17
N TYR A 194 -2.41 -2.81 -3.60
CA TYR A 194 -1.36 -3.46 -4.36
C TYR A 194 -1.95 -4.55 -5.27
N ILE A 195 -2.04 -4.30 -6.57
CA ILE A 195 -2.38 -5.35 -7.53
C ILE A 195 -1.08 -5.89 -8.16
N PRO A 196 -0.71 -7.16 -7.91
CA PRO A 196 0.47 -7.74 -8.51
C PRO A 196 0.30 -7.86 -10.02
N THR A 197 1.37 -7.62 -10.77
CA THR A 197 1.37 -7.96 -12.20
C THR A 197 1.25 -9.48 -12.39
N ASP A 198 0.92 -9.88 -13.60
CA ASP A 198 0.79 -11.28 -13.98
C ASP A 198 2.05 -12.12 -13.68
N ARG A 199 3.24 -11.53 -13.85
CA ARG A 199 4.52 -12.14 -13.48
C ARG A 199 4.68 -12.22 -11.97
N GLU A 200 4.45 -11.12 -11.27
CA GLU A 200 4.57 -11.06 -9.80
C GLU A 200 3.61 -12.03 -9.12
N LEU A 201 2.38 -12.16 -9.61
CA LEU A 201 1.39 -13.10 -9.06
C LEU A 201 1.87 -14.54 -9.17
N ARG A 202 2.46 -14.93 -10.30
CA ARG A 202 3.03 -16.28 -10.47
C ARG A 202 4.20 -16.54 -9.52
N ASP A 203 5.05 -15.54 -9.30
CA ASP A 203 6.16 -15.62 -8.33
C ASP A 203 5.63 -15.73 -6.89
N ILE A 204 4.61 -14.94 -6.55
CA ILE A 204 3.91 -14.97 -5.25
C ILE A 204 3.33 -16.36 -4.99
N LEU A 205 2.61 -16.94 -5.96
CA LEU A 205 2.01 -18.27 -5.84
C LEU A 205 3.07 -19.36 -5.68
N SER A 206 4.14 -19.30 -6.48
CA SER A 206 5.26 -20.23 -6.39
C SER A 206 5.99 -20.16 -5.03
N SER A 207 5.92 -19.02 -4.34
CA SER A 207 6.52 -18.85 -3.01
C SER A 207 5.73 -19.49 -1.86
N GLY A 208 4.53 -20.02 -2.12
CA GLY A 208 3.67 -20.65 -1.12
C GLY A 208 3.08 -19.67 -0.10
N ARG A 209 3.03 -18.37 -0.43
CA ARG A 209 2.54 -17.29 0.44
C ARG A 209 1.09 -16.90 0.21
N VAL A 210 0.35 -17.77 -0.47
CA VAL A 210 -1.08 -17.60 -0.70
C VAL A 210 -1.80 -18.82 -0.19
N TYR A 211 -2.72 -18.60 0.75
CA TYR A 211 -3.64 -19.63 1.20
C TYR A 211 -4.98 -19.44 0.52
N CYS A 212 -5.67 -20.53 0.19
CA CYS A 212 -7.01 -20.48 -0.37
C CYS A 212 -7.94 -21.52 0.27
N ILE A 213 -9.23 -21.27 0.14
CA ILE A 213 -10.31 -22.23 0.41
C ILE A 213 -11.07 -22.39 -0.90
N ARG A 214 -11.37 -23.64 -1.25
CA ARG A 214 -12.05 -24.02 -2.49
C ARG A 214 -13.52 -24.36 -2.24
N ASP A 215 -14.34 -24.20 -3.27
CA ASP A 215 -15.69 -24.77 -3.30
C ASP A 215 -15.69 -26.22 -3.83
N ALA A 216 -16.89 -26.80 -3.97
CA ALA A 216 -17.06 -28.16 -4.48
C ALA A 216 -16.61 -28.35 -5.95
N SER A 217 -16.33 -27.27 -6.68
CA SER A 217 -15.77 -27.31 -8.04
C SER A 217 -14.24 -27.18 -8.05
N GLU A 218 -13.60 -27.22 -6.88
CA GLU A 218 -12.16 -27.03 -6.69
C GLU A 218 -11.67 -25.61 -7.05
N SER A 219 -12.58 -24.64 -7.16
CA SER A 219 -12.24 -23.25 -7.48
C SER A 219 -12.03 -22.43 -6.21
N PRO A 220 -10.99 -21.56 -6.13
CA PRO A 220 -10.81 -20.67 -5.00
C PRO A 220 -12.02 -19.74 -4.80
N VAL A 221 -12.61 -19.76 -3.61
CA VAL A 221 -13.69 -18.85 -3.18
C VAL A 221 -13.28 -17.91 -2.06
N ALA A 222 -12.14 -18.16 -1.43
CA ALA A 222 -11.48 -17.24 -0.52
C ALA A 222 -9.97 -17.39 -0.62
N PHE A 223 -9.23 -16.29 -0.45
CA PHE A 223 -7.78 -16.35 -0.37
C PHE A 223 -7.19 -15.33 0.60
N LEU A 224 -5.99 -15.62 1.09
CA LEU A 224 -5.14 -14.72 1.84
C LEU A 224 -3.74 -14.73 1.22
N HIS A 225 -3.24 -13.55 0.87
CA HIS A 225 -1.87 -13.34 0.41
C HIS A 225 -1.10 -12.50 1.44
N TRP A 226 0.12 -12.93 1.75
CA TRP A 226 1.02 -12.21 2.65
C TRP A 226 2.45 -12.11 2.08
N SER A 227 3.18 -11.11 2.56
CA SER A 227 4.58 -10.89 2.20
C SER A 227 5.44 -10.76 3.45
N ARG A 228 6.74 -11.01 3.30
CA ARG A 228 7.71 -10.92 4.40
C ARG A 228 8.87 -10.02 4.02
N SER A 229 9.25 -9.13 4.93
CA SER A 229 10.46 -8.31 4.83
C SER A 229 11.20 -8.32 6.17
N GLY A 230 12.33 -9.01 6.22
CA GLY A 230 13.09 -9.22 7.45
C GLY A 230 12.26 -9.90 8.55
N ALA A 231 12.11 -9.21 9.68
CA ALA A 231 11.33 -9.65 10.84
C ALA A 231 9.85 -9.17 10.81
N ALA A 232 9.41 -8.55 9.72
CA ALA A 232 8.05 -8.09 9.54
C ALA A 232 7.31 -8.95 8.50
N SER A 233 6.03 -9.19 8.76
CA SER A 233 5.10 -9.84 7.83
C SER A 233 3.88 -8.96 7.62
N GLU A 234 3.52 -8.75 6.36
CA GLU A 234 2.38 -7.94 5.94
C GLU A 234 1.33 -8.85 5.33
N LEU A 235 0.11 -8.83 5.88
CA LEU A 235 -1.05 -9.39 5.21
C LEU A 235 -1.46 -8.38 4.12
N LYS A 236 -1.26 -8.77 2.86
CA LYS A 236 -1.49 -7.92 1.69
C LYS A 236 -2.94 -7.95 1.25
N HIS A 237 -3.48 -9.16 1.06
CA HIS A 237 -4.84 -9.36 0.56
C HIS A 237 -5.56 -10.39 1.42
N LEU A 238 -6.84 -10.12 1.69
CA LEU A 238 -7.78 -11.08 2.24
C LEU A 238 -9.12 -10.88 1.52
N TYR A 239 -9.59 -11.92 0.87
CA TYR A 239 -10.82 -11.85 0.09
C TYR A 239 -11.67 -13.10 0.29
N VAL A 240 -12.99 -12.91 0.29
CA VAL A 240 -13.99 -13.97 0.31
C VAL A 240 -15.10 -13.58 -0.68
N GLU A 241 -15.37 -14.46 -1.64
CA GLU A 241 -16.47 -14.31 -2.60
C GLU A 241 -17.79 -14.10 -1.88
N ASP A 242 -18.68 -13.30 -2.46
CA ASP A 242 -19.95 -12.91 -1.82
C ASP A 242 -20.80 -14.11 -1.42
N SER A 243 -20.80 -15.17 -2.25
CA SER A 243 -21.51 -16.43 -2.01
C SER A 243 -20.91 -17.28 -0.88
N ALA A 244 -19.68 -17.00 -0.46
CA ALA A 244 -18.94 -17.72 0.57
C ALA A 244 -18.79 -16.91 1.88
N ARG A 245 -19.40 -15.72 1.97
CA ARG A 245 -19.39 -14.90 3.19
C ARG A 245 -20.27 -15.50 4.29
N GLY A 246 -19.97 -15.14 5.54
CA GLY A 246 -20.67 -15.68 6.71
C GLY A 246 -20.21 -17.09 7.14
N CYS A 247 -19.37 -17.75 6.36
CA CYS A 247 -18.84 -19.09 6.66
C CYS A 247 -17.57 -19.10 7.54
N GLY A 248 -17.10 -17.93 8.00
CA GLY A 248 -15.90 -17.82 8.84
C GLY A 248 -14.55 -17.97 8.11
N TYR A 249 -14.55 -18.13 6.77
CA TYR A 249 -13.35 -18.35 5.96
C TYR A 249 -12.26 -17.30 6.13
N ALA A 250 -12.63 -16.02 6.22
CA ALA A 250 -11.67 -14.95 6.47
C ALA A 250 -10.91 -15.15 7.79
N ARG A 251 -11.63 -15.51 8.86
CA ARG A 251 -11.05 -15.79 10.18
C ARG A 251 -10.13 -17.01 10.15
N MET A 252 -10.55 -18.07 9.46
CA MET A 252 -9.79 -19.30 9.29
C MET A 252 -8.46 -19.04 8.59
N LEU A 253 -8.49 -18.31 7.46
CA LEU A 253 -7.30 -17.95 6.70
C LEU A 253 -6.31 -17.13 7.54
N VAL A 254 -6.80 -16.11 8.26
CA VAL A 254 -5.92 -15.28 9.09
C VAL A 254 -5.31 -16.07 10.24
N ARG A 255 -6.08 -16.96 10.91
CA ARG A 255 -5.54 -17.83 11.97
C ARG A 255 -4.44 -18.75 11.42
N ARG A 256 -4.70 -19.41 10.28
CA ARG A 256 -3.69 -20.25 9.61
C ARG A 256 -2.43 -19.46 9.26
N TYR A 257 -2.60 -18.24 8.77
CA TYR A 257 -1.48 -17.34 8.52
C TYR A 257 -0.67 -17.07 9.80
N LEU A 258 -1.32 -16.69 10.89
CA LEU A 258 -0.64 -16.41 12.14
C LEU A 258 0.07 -17.64 12.74
N GLU A 259 -0.54 -18.82 12.62
CA GLU A 259 0.02 -20.10 13.09
C GLU A 259 1.26 -20.53 12.31
N ASN A 260 1.27 -20.29 11.00
CA ASN A 260 2.37 -20.69 10.10
C ASN A 260 3.49 -19.65 9.98
N LEU A 261 3.38 -18.50 10.63
CA LEU A 261 4.43 -17.48 10.57
C LEU A 261 5.72 -17.99 11.21
N PRO A 262 6.88 -17.80 10.57
CA PRO A 262 8.17 -18.11 11.16
C PRO A 262 8.38 -17.42 12.51
N LEU A 263 9.05 -18.10 13.45
CA LEU A 263 9.26 -17.61 14.82
C LEU A 263 10.05 -16.29 14.90
N ASP A 264 10.84 -15.97 13.87
CA ASP A 264 11.63 -14.74 13.78
C ASP A 264 10.83 -13.53 13.28
N VAL A 265 9.55 -13.71 12.94
CA VAL A 265 8.62 -12.62 12.64
C VAL A 265 8.16 -11.96 13.94
N LYS A 266 8.63 -10.73 14.15
CA LYS A 266 8.36 -9.90 15.34
C LYS A 266 7.21 -8.92 15.13
N THR A 267 6.92 -8.57 13.88
CA THR A 267 5.87 -7.60 13.55
C THR A 267 4.96 -8.17 12.49
N ARG A 268 3.66 -8.11 12.74
CA ARG A 268 2.62 -8.57 11.83
C ARG A 268 1.69 -7.41 11.63
N PHE A 269 1.46 -6.98 10.40
CA PHE A 269 0.66 -5.80 10.14
C PHE A 269 -0.14 -5.92 8.86
N LEU A 270 -1.10 -5.01 8.69
CA LEU A 270 -1.89 -4.83 7.48
C LEU A 270 -2.36 -3.38 7.40
N TRP A 271 -2.67 -2.94 6.19
CA TRP A 271 -3.39 -1.70 5.93
C TRP A 271 -4.84 -2.02 5.63
N VAL A 272 -5.75 -1.20 6.15
CA VAL A 272 -7.20 -1.36 5.92
C VAL A 272 -7.84 0.01 5.78
N ASN A 273 -8.76 0.12 4.83
CA ASN A 273 -9.60 1.31 4.66
C ASN A 273 -10.38 1.57 5.97
N ASP A 274 -10.37 2.82 6.43
CA ASP A 274 -11.10 3.25 7.63
C ASP A 274 -12.61 3.03 7.54
N ALA A 275 -13.16 2.98 6.32
CA ALA A 275 -14.57 2.71 6.06
C ALA A 275 -14.93 1.22 5.93
N ASN A 276 -13.96 0.30 6.02
CA ASN A 276 -14.24 -1.14 5.90
C ASN A 276 -14.56 -1.76 7.26
N GLU A 277 -15.76 -1.49 7.79
CA GLU A 277 -16.16 -1.97 9.11
C GLU A 277 -16.09 -3.51 9.28
N PRO A 278 -16.49 -4.33 8.29
CA PRO A 278 -16.37 -5.79 8.41
C PRO A 278 -14.92 -6.26 8.60
N ALA A 279 -13.98 -5.69 7.85
CA ALA A 279 -12.56 -6.04 8.00
C ALA A 279 -12.01 -5.54 9.34
N LEU A 280 -12.36 -4.32 9.75
CA LEU A 280 -11.95 -3.76 11.04
C LEU A 280 -12.42 -4.64 12.21
N ALA A 281 -13.68 -5.08 12.21
CA ALA A 281 -14.23 -5.97 13.22
C ALA A 281 -13.49 -7.33 13.24
N LEU A 282 -13.27 -7.93 12.07
CA LEU A 282 -12.52 -9.18 11.96
C LEU A 282 -11.12 -9.07 12.57
N TYR A 283 -10.38 -8.01 12.24
CA TYR A 283 -9.01 -7.84 12.70
C TYR A 283 -8.95 -7.51 14.20
N ASP A 284 -9.90 -6.71 14.71
CA ASP A 284 -9.99 -6.42 16.14
C ASP A 284 -10.24 -7.70 16.97
N ASP A 285 -11.17 -8.56 16.52
CA ASP A 285 -11.43 -9.87 17.13
C ASP A 285 -10.21 -10.79 17.13
N LEU A 286 -9.33 -10.63 16.13
CA LEU A 286 -8.09 -11.40 15.98
C LEU A 286 -6.89 -10.76 16.71
N GLY A 287 -7.14 -9.71 17.50
CA GLY A 287 -6.13 -9.08 18.35
C GLY A 287 -5.28 -8.01 17.67
N TYR A 288 -5.53 -7.70 16.39
CA TYR A 288 -4.85 -6.59 15.73
C TYR A 288 -5.31 -5.27 16.33
N ARG A 289 -4.39 -4.33 16.49
CA ARG A 289 -4.69 -2.99 17.04
C ARG A 289 -4.05 -1.92 16.17
N PHE A 290 -4.68 -0.75 16.15
CA PHE A 290 -4.12 0.43 15.50
C PHE A 290 -2.71 0.72 16.03
N ASP A 291 -1.74 0.88 15.13
CA ASP A 291 -0.32 1.00 15.48
C ASP A 291 0.22 2.43 15.41
N GLY A 292 -0.66 3.39 15.13
CA GLY A 292 -0.33 4.79 15.01
C GLY A 292 -0.03 5.28 13.60
N ARG A 293 -0.20 4.47 12.55
CA ARG A 293 0.02 4.90 11.16
C ARG A 293 -1.24 4.94 10.33
N ARG A 294 -1.40 6.01 9.58
CA ARG A 294 -2.49 6.23 8.63
C ARG A 294 -1.93 6.73 7.30
N ALA A 295 -2.72 6.63 6.24
CA ALA A 295 -2.39 7.15 4.93
C ALA A 295 -3.63 7.83 4.33
N VAL A 296 -3.44 9.01 3.74
CA VAL A 296 -4.46 9.65 2.89
C VAL A 296 -4.13 9.32 1.46
N GLU A 297 -5.12 8.87 0.71
CA GLU A 297 -4.94 8.46 -0.69
C GLU A 297 -5.79 9.39 -1.55
N LEU A 298 -5.15 10.01 -2.53
CA LEU A 298 -5.73 11.04 -3.36
C LEU A 298 -5.53 10.73 -4.83
N THR A 299 -6.50 11.12 -5.67
CA THR A 299 -6.41 10.98 -7.12
C THR A 299 -6.77 12.26 -7.84
N LYS A 300 -6.31 12.37 -9.10
CA LYS A 300 -6.66 13.43 -10.04
C LYS A 300 -6.88 12.82 -11.42
N GLY A 301 -7.89 13.30 -12.15
CA GLY A 301 -8.19 12.83 -13.50
C GLY A 301 -9.10 11.59 -13.57
N ILE A 302 -9.97 11.40 -12.57
CA ILE A 302 -11.05 10.41 -12.55
C ILE A 302 -12.38 11.11 -12.78
#